data_AF-A0A7K4KIM3-F1
#
_entry.id   AF-A0A7K4KIM3-F1
#
_cell.length_a   1.000
_cell.length_b   1.000
_cell.length_c   1.000
_cell.angle_alpha   90.00
_cell.angle_beta   90.00
_cell.angle_gamma   90.00
#
_symmetry.space_group_name_H-M   'P 1'
#
loop_
_entity.id
_entity.type
_entity.pdbx_description
1 polymer ?
#
loop_
_entity_poly.entity_id
_entity_poly.type
_entity_poly.pdbx_seq_one_letter_code
_entity_poly.pdbx_strand_id
1 'polypeptide(L)'
;TMYCQAIENQLKICGFKRNVDVLVLYLAGQGLRSIPSLARFHRLRYLWINNNKIQDLSFLVKNHCLTELYLNNNEITDISGALKHLCVLQILLLHNNQLKHLSRTVEELKGMRSLQTLSVFHNPLAQEPGYRLFMIYFLPSVQLLDRKPVTPRERESALHIYDRERSRVVQALAFGERLGTPLTVSTARRRAARPPAALARPAGCEFGDHTNKVPFENPADAVFLRAMTRSIMEFSSVDWNKVSTCQERRLENKAEEPCEMLTVKFR
;
A
#
# COMPACT_ATOMS: atom_id res chain seq x y z
N THR A 1 -22.10 18.68 35.87
CA THR A 1 -21.81 19.15 34.50
C THR A 1 -22.42 18.16 33.51
N MET A 2 -22.94 18.65 32.37
CA MET A 2 -23.70 17.85 31.39
C MET A 2 -22.96 16.57 30.93
N TYR A 3 -21.63 16.61 30.82
CA TYR A 3 -20.83 15.45 30.42
C TYR A 3 -20.75 14.34 31.49
N CYS A 4 -20.75 14.68 32.79
CA CYS A 4 -20.78 13.67 33.85
C CYS A 4 -22.12 12.92 33.83
N GLN A 5 -23.20 13.66 33.59
CA GLN A 5 -24.53 13.08 33.44
C GLN A 5 -24.61 12.16 32.22
N ALA A 6 -24.03 12.54 31.08
CA ALA A 6 -24.01 11.67 29.89
C ALA A 6 -23.29 10.33 30.16
N ILE A 7 -22.12 10.37 30.80
CA ILE A 7 -21.37 9.16 31.16
C ILE A 7 -22.14 8.33 32.19
N GLU A 8 -22.66 8.95 33.26
CA GLU A 8 -23.42 8.24 34.30
C GLU A 8 -24.70 7.62 33.76
N ASN A 9 -25.43 8.33 32.89
CA ASN A 9 -26.62 7.80 32.21
C ASN A 9 -26.24 6.58 31.37
N GLN A 10 -25.13 6.65 30.63
CA GLN A 10 -24.69 5.52 29.84
C GLN A 10 -24.28 4.32 30.69
N LEU A 11 -23.57 4.56 31.80
CA LEU A 11 -23.19 3.50 32.74
C LEU A 11 -24.42 2.84 33.38
N LYS A 12 -25.45 3.63 33.69
CA LYS A 12 -26.74 3.13 34.20
C LYS A 12 -27.46 2.27 33.15
N ILE A 13 -27.56 2.74 31.91
CA ILE A 13 -28.20 2.01 30.80
C ILE A 13 -27.49 0.67 30.55
N CYS A 14 -26.16 0.67 30.59
CA CYS A 14 -25.36 -0.55 30.37
C CYS A 14 -25.25 -1.46 31.60
N GLY A 15 -25.80 -1.05 32.76
CA GLY A 15 -25.79 -1.85 33.99
C GLY A 15 -24.40 -2.10 34.58
N PHE A 16 -23.39 -1.26 34.27
CA PHE A 16 -22.04 -1.46 34.78
C PHE A 16 -21.97 -1.13 36.28
N LYS A 17 -21.60 -2.13 37.10
CA LYS A 17 -21.44 -1.98 38.56
C LYS A 17 -20.08 -1.41 38.96
N ARG A 18 -19.04 -1.59 38.12
CA ARG A 18 -17.67 -1.13 38.38
C ARG A 18 -17.08 -0.49 37.13
N ASN A 19 -16.39 0.64 37.30
CA ASN A 19 -15.73 1.35 36.18
C ASN A 19 -14.66 0.50 35.47
N VAL A 20 -14.08 -0.48 36.16
CA VAL A 20 -13.03 -1.36 35.60
C VAL A 20 -13.58 -2.31 34.53
N ASP A 21 -14.87 -2.63 34.58
CA ASP A 21 -15.51 -3.60 33.68
C ASP A 21 -16.06 -2.96 32.39
N VAL A 22 -15.96 -1.63 32.28
CA VAL A 22 -16.50 -0.89 31.13
C VAL A 22 -15.60 -1.12 29.92
N LEU A 23 -16.10 -1.91 28.97
CA LEU A 23 -15.43 -2.19 27.69
C LEU A 23 -15.88 -1.24 26.59
N VAL A 24 -17.11 -0.75 26.67
CA VAL A 24 -17.78 0.02 25.62
C VAL A 24 -18.39 1.27 26.24
N LEU A 25 -18.19 2.43 25.61
CA LEU A 25 -18.80 3.68 26.01
C LEU A 25 -19.42 4.39 24.81
N TYR A 26 -20.75 4.61 24.88
CA TYR A 26 -21.52 5.33 23.87
C TYR A 26 -21.86 6.73 24.37
N LEU A 27 -21.32 7.74 23.70
CA LEU A 27 -21.53 9.17 23.98
C LEU A 27 -21.89 9.94 22.70
N ALA A 28 -22.46 9.26 21.70
CA ALA A 28 -22.80 9.86 20.41
C ALA A 28 -23.96 10.86 20.52
N GLY A 29 -23.88 11.97 19.78
CA GLY A 29 -25.02 12.88 19.61
C GLY A 29 -25.41 13.71 20.84
N GLN A 30 -24.51 13.89 21.81
CA GLN A 30 -24.80 14.55 23.09
C GLN A 30 -24.43 16.05 23.10
N GLY A 31 -23.96 16.60 21.97
CA GLY A 31 -23.53 18.00 21.86
C GLY A 31 -22.33 18.34 22.74
N LEU A 32 -21.51 17.35 23.09
CA LEU A 32 -20.40 17.51 24.03
C LEU A 32 -19.29 18.35 23.42
N ARG A 33 -18.82 19.37 24.15
CA ARG A 33 -17.62 20.15 23.78
C ARG A 33 -16.34 19.59 24.40
N SER A 34 -16.46 19.01 25.59
CA SER A 34 -15.37 18.39 26.32
C SER A 34 -15.87 17.15 27.08
N ILE A 35 -14.94 16.24 27.33
CA ILE A 35 -15.17 15.01 28.09
C ILE A 35 -14.17 14.99 29.23
N PRO A 36 -14.58 14.58 30.46
CA PRO A 36 -13.66 14.43 31.57
C PRO A 36 -12.71 13.27 31.28
N SER A 37 -11.56 13.23 31.96
CA SER A 37 -10.59 12.15 31.76
C SER A 37 -11.24 10.76 31.90
N LEU A 38 -11.09 9.94 30.85
CA LEU A 38 -11.56 8.56 30.81
C LEU A 38 -10.55 7.58 31.44
N ALA A 39 -9.57 8.10 32.18
CA ALA A 39 -8.51 7.34 32.84
C ALA A 39 -9.03 6.25 33.80
N ARG A 40 -10.26 6.39 34.32
CA ARG A 40 -10.89 5.39 35.19
C ARG A 40 -11.31 4.10 34.46
N PHE A 41 -11.40 4.13 33.14
CA PHE A 41 -11.86 3.01 32.31
C PHE A 41 -10.67 2.30 31.66
N HIS A 42 -9.92 1.54 32.46
CA HIS A 42 -8.66 0.90 32.02
C HIS A 42 -8.84 -0.15 30.93
N ARG A 43 -10.00 -0.80 30.87
CA ARG A 43 -10.33 -1.86 29.89
C ARG A 43 -11.18 -1.36 28.72
N LEU A 44 -11.31 -0.05 28.55
CA LEU A 44 -12.10 0.52 27.47
C LEU A 44 -11.50 0.11 26.11
N ARG A 45 -12.32 -0.53 25.28
CA ARG A 45 -11.95 -1.02 23.95
C ARG A 45 -12.66 -0.24 22.84
N TYR A 46 -13.93 0.10 23.07
CA TYR A 46 -14.79 0.69 22.06
C TYR A 46 -15.33 2.03 22.57
N LEU A 47 -15.05 3.10 21.85
CA LEU A 47 -15.43 4.45 22.26
C LEU A 47 -16.12 5.20 21.12
N TRP A 48 -17.39 5.49 21.35
CA TRP A 48 -18.27 6.14 20.38
C TRP A 48 -18.57 7.57 20.82
N ILE A 49 -17.98 8.55 20.14
CA ILE A 49 -18.16 9.97 20.46
C ILE A 49 -18.47 10.77 19.19
N ASN A 50 -19.04 10.11 18.19
CA ASN A 50 -19.45 10.73 16.95
C ASN A 50 -20.61 11.73 17.16
N ASN A 51 -20.72 12.71 16.26
CA ASN A 51 -21.77 13.74 16.29
C ASN A 51 -21.76 14.59 17.57
N ASN A 52 -20.59 15.07 17.98
CA ASN A 52 -20.43 16.01 19.09
C ASN A 52 -19.72 17.28 18.59
N LYS A 53 -19.27 18.13 19.52
CA LYS A 53 -18.55 19.38 19.23
C LYS A 53 -17.17 19.37 19.88
N ILE A 54 -16.52 18.21 19.88
CA ILE A 54 -15.24 18.01 20.58
C ILE A 54 -14.12 18.64 19.77
N GLN A 55 -13.25 19.37 20.46
CA GLN A 55 -12.07 20.01 19.88
C GLN A 55 -10.76 19.40 20.39
N ASP A 56 -10.74 18.92 21.63
CA ASP A 56 -9.56 18.36 22.31
C ASP A 56 -9.79 16.89 22.71
N LEU A 57 -8.73 16.09 22.60
CA LEU A 57 -8.70 14.64 22.88
C LEU A 57 -7.90 14.29 24.16
N SER A 58 -7.58 15.27 25.00
CA SER A 58 -6.87 15.11 26.28
C SER A 58 -7.49 14.09 27.26
N PHE A 59 -8.75 13.70 27.05
CA PHE A 59 -9.42 12.70 27.88
C PHE A 59 -8.94 11.25 27.65
N LEU A 60 -8.17 10.98 26.58
CA LEU A 60 -7.74 9.63 26.16
C LEU A 60 -6.40 9.15 26.74
N VAL A 61 -5.69 9.97 27.52
CA VAL A 61 -4.27 9.79 27.89
C VAL A 61 -3.92 8.41 28.49
N LYS A 62 -4.85 7.74 29.19
CA LYS A 62 -4.59 6.44 29.85
C LYS A 62 -5.32 5.23 29.25
N ASN A 63 -5.98 5.38 28.10
CA ASN A 63 -6.82 4.32 27.52
C ASN A 63 -6.06 3.44 26.51
N HIS A 64 -4.99 2.77 26.95
CA HIS A 64 -4.10 1.98 26.07
C HIS A 64 -4.77 0.78 25.37
N CYS A 65 -5.90 0.30 25.90
CA CYS A 65 -6.62 -0.86 25.38
C CYS A 65 -7.65 -0.54 24.28
N LEU A 66 -7.75 0.72 23.85
CA LEU A 66 -8.70 1.10 22.80
C LEU A 66 -8.37 0.39 21.48
N THR A 67 -9.39 -0.27 20.93
CA THR A 67 -9.35 -0.94 19.63
C THR A 67 -10.11 -0.15 18.58
N GLU A 68 -11.21 0.50 18.95
CA GLU A 68 -12.04 1.28 18.02
C GLU A 68 -12.42 2.64 18.60
N LEU A 69 -12.17 3.68 17.81
CA LEU A 69 -12.41 5.07 18.20
C LEU A 69 -13.18 5.81 17.10
N TYR A 70 -14.40 6.20 17.43
CA TYR A 70 -15.32 6.91 16.55
C TYR A 70 -15.41 8.38 16.96
N LEU A 71 -14.72 9.25 16.21
CA LEU A 71 -14.63 10.68 16.44
C LEU A 71 -15.17 11.50 15.26
N ASN A 72 -15.90 10.86 14.34
CA ASN A 72 -16.46 11.53 13.18
C ASN A 72 -17.54 12.55 13.52
N ASN A 73 -17.69 13.57 12.67
CA ASN A 73 -18.63 14.68 12.89
C ASN A 73 -18.37 15.38 14.23
N ASN A 74 -17.16 15.90 14.39
CA ASN A 74 -16.74 16.72 15.53
C ASN A 74 -16.05 17.99 15.03
N GLU A 75 -15.46 18.78 15.93
CA GLU A 75 -14.76 20.02 15.62
C GLU A 75 -13.25 19.90 15.88
N ILE A 76 -12.68 18.70 15.73
CA ILE A 76 -11.28 18.42 16.10
C ILE A 76 -10.36 19.12 15.11
N THR A 77 -9.44 19.94 15.62
CA THR A 77 -8.49 20.72 14.83
C THR A 77 -7.08 20.12 14.84
N ASP A 78 -6.72 19.42 15.92
CA ASP A 78 -5.42 18.77 16.11
C ASP A 78 -5.58 17.47 16.90
N ILE A 79 -4.74 16.48 16.60
CA ILE A 79 -4.65 15.20 17.31
C ILE A 79 -3.27 14.98 17.93
N SER A 80 -2.34 15.92 17.77
CA SER A 80 -0.96 15.82 18.21
C SER A 80 -0.86 15.56 19.71
N GLY A 81 -0.11 14.53 20.10
CA GLY A 81 0.12 14.11 21.48
C GLY A 81 -1.04 13.38 22.16
N ALA A 82 -2.17 13.16 21.48
CA ALA A 82 -3.38 12.58 22.09
C ALA A 82 -3.61 11.09 21.79
N LEU A 83 -2.99 10.52 20.76
CA LEU A 83 -3.29 9.18 20.25
C LEU A 83 -2.07 8.25 20.16
N LYS A 84 -0.85 8.76 20.29
CA LYS A 84 0.41 8.03 20.11
C LYS A 84 0.54 6.79 20.99
N HIS A 85 -0.08 6.78 22.17
CA HIS A 85 -0.06 5.66 23.13
C HIS A 85 -1.08 4.56 22.80
N LEU A 86 -1.96 4.74 21.83
CA LEU A 86 -3.01 3.79 21.43
C LEU A 86 -2.48 2.74 20.45
N CYS A 87 -1.48 1.96 20.87
CA CYS A 87 -0.77 1.01 20.01
C CYS A 87 -1.65 -0.13 19.45
N VAL A 88 -2.78 -0.42 20.09
CA VAL A 88 -3.70 -1.52 19.76
C VAL A 88 -4.91 -1.03 18.93
N LEU A 89 -4.99 0.28 18.64
CA LEU A 89 -6.12 0.81 17.88
C LEU A 89 -6.12 0.26 16.45
N GLN A 90 -7.27 -0.27 16.03
CA GLN A 90 -7.49 -0.87 14.72
C GLN A 90 -8.35 0.03 13.82
N ILE A 91 -9.33 0.73 14.41
CA ILE A 91 -10.27 1.58 13.69
C ILE A 91 -10.24 2.98 14.27
N LEU A 92 -9.98 3.97 13.41
CA LEU A 92 -10.02 5.39 13.74
C LEU A 92 -10.83 6.15 12.69
N LEU A 93 -11.99 6.66 13.08
CA LEU A 93 -12.83 7.50 12.22
C LEU A 93 -12.76 8.95 12.66
N LEU A 94 -12.18 9.81 11.81
CA LEU A 94 -11.97 11.24 12.00
C LEU A 94 -12.58 12.09 10.86
N HIS A 95 -13.41 11.49 10.00
CA HIS A 95 -14.06 12.25 8.91
C HIS A 95 -15.01 13.33 9.43
N ASN A 96 -15.21 14.37 8.63
CA ASN A 96 -15.99 15.56 9.01
C ASN A 96 -15.47 16.19 10.31
N ASN A 97 -14.20 16.58 10.30
CA ASN A 97 -13.54 17.34 11.36
C ASN A 97 -12.79 18.54 10.73
N GLN A 98 -11.99 19.26 11.51
CA GLN A 98 -11.26 20.45 11.08
C GLN A 98 -9.74 20.25 11.08
N LEU A 99 -9.26 19.03 10.82
CA LEU A 99 -7.82 18.73 10.78
C LEU A 99 -7.16 19.41 9.58
N LYS A 100 -6.19 20.30 9.85
CA LYS A 100 -5.52 21.11 8.81
C LYS A 100 -4.16 20.56 8.40
N HIS A 101 -3.40 20.04 9.35
CA HIS A 101 -1.99 19.73 9.12
C HIS A 101 -1.78 18.23 8.88
N LEU A 102 -1.51 17.87 7.62
CA LEU A 102 -1.23 16.50 7.20
C LEU A 102 -0.02 15.90 7.93
N SER A 103 1.11 16.61 7.96
CA SER A 103 2.36 16.11 8.56
C SER A 103 2.20 15.80 10.05
N ARG A 104 1.60 16.71 10.82
CA ARG A 104 1.34 16.50 12.27
C ARG A 104 0.43 15.31 12.53
N THR A 105 -0.65 15.22 11.74
CA THR A 105 -1.59 14.08 11.81
C THR A 105 -0.86 12.76 11.58
N VAL A 106 0.01 12.71 10.58
CA VAL A 106 0.77 11.50 10.25
C VAL A 106 1.83 11.19 11.30
N GLU A 107 2.53 12.18 11.85
CA GLU A 107 3.52 12.00 12.93
C GLU A 107 2.90 11.33 14.16
N GLU A 108 1.67 11.71 14.50
CA GLU A 108 0.92 11.11 15.60
C GLU A 108 0.56 9.64 15.30
N LEU A 109 0.10 9.35 14.08
CA LEU A 109 -0.41 8.04 13.70
C LEU A 109 0.68 7.03 13.28
N LYS A 110 1.88 7.49 12.90
CA LYS A 110 2.98 6.64 12.38
C LYS A 110 3.43 5.54 13.34
N GLY A 111 3.23 5.73 14.64
CA GLY A 111 3.54 4.73 15.67
C GLY A 111 2.53 3.57 15.76
N MET A 112 1.37 3.70 15.13
CA MET A 112 0.22 2.79 15.32
C MET A 112 0.30 1.59 14.39
N ARG A 113 0.94 0.52 14.88
CA ARG A 113 1.18 -0.71 14.09
C ARG A 113 -0.09 -1.51 13.80
N SER A 114 -1.12 -1.36 14.64
CA SER A 114 -2.36 -2.13 14.54
C SER A 114 -3.46 -1.43 13.74
N LEU A 115 -3.25 -0.19 13.30
CA LEU A 115 -4.27 0.63 12.67
C LEU A 115 -4.58 0.12 11.26
N GLN A 116 -5.78 -0.43 11.06
CA GLN A 116 -6.22 -1.02 9.80
C GLN A 116 -7.16 -0.10 9.03
N THR A 117 -8.07 0.58 9.74
CA THR A 117 -9.06 1.46 9.12
C THR A 117 -8.86 2.88 9.61
N LEU A 118 -8.61 3.78 8.67
CA LEU A 118 -8.48 5.21 8.91
C LEU A 118 -9.43 5.97 7.99
N SER A 119 -10.10 6.98 8.54
CA SER A 119 -10.97 7.85 7.79
C SER A 119 -10.75 9.30 8.22
N VAL A 120 -10.36 10.14 7.27
CA VAL A 120 -10.02 11.56 7.45
C VAL A 120 -10.65 12.43 6.35
N PHE A 121 -11.45 11.86 5.44
CA PHE A 121 -12.17 12.61 4.42
C PHE A 121 -13.04 13.73 5.02
N HIS A 122 -13.31 14.77 4.23
CA HIS A 122 -13.96 16.01 4.72
C HIS A 122 -13.24 16.63 5.92
N ASN A 123 -11.91 16.64 5.87
CA ASN A 123 -11.06 17.54 6.65
C ASN A 123 -10.29 18.45 5.69
N PRO A 124 -9.90 19.67 6.11
CA PRO A 124 -9.06 20.54 5.29
C PRO A 124 -7.78 19.85 4.78
N LEU A 125 -7.14 18.98 5.58
CA LEU A 125 -5.95 18.22 5.17
C LEU A 125 -6.17 17.28 3.97
N ALA A 126 -7.43 16.89 3.70
CA ALA A 126 -7.75 16.00 2.58
C ALA A 126 -7.81 16.75 1.24
N GLN A 127 -7.69 18.09 1.26
CA GLN A 127 -7.60 18.92 0.06
C GLN A 127 -6.16 19.04 -0.46
N GLU A 128 -5.16 18.67 0.36
CA GLU A 128 -3.75 18.71 -0.02
C GLU A 128 -3.45 17.75 -1.19
N PRO A 129 -2.68 18.19 -2.21
CA PRO A 129 -2.33 17.34 -3.34
C PRO A 129 -1.48 16.15 -2.89
N GLY A 130 -1.89 14.94 -3.27
CA GLY A 130 -1.17 13.72 -2.91
C GLY A 130 -1.35 13.26 -1.45
N TYR A 131 -2.27 13.85 -0.67
CA TYR A 131 -2.51 13.46 0.73
C TYR A 131 -2.69 11.94 0.89
N ARG A 132 -3.39 11.30 -0.05
CA ARG A 132 -3.68 9.88 -0.02
C ARG A 132 -2.41 9.03 -0.10
N LEU A 133 -1.53 9.31 -1.07
CA LEU A 133 -0.27 8.59 -1.22
C LEU A 133 0.67 8.88 -0.05
N PHE A 134 0.69 10.11 0.44
CA PHE A 134 1.44 10.49 1.64
C PHE A 134 1.03 9.66 2.85
N MET A 135 -0.28 9.56 3.12
CA MET A 135 -0.79 8.72 4.21
C MET A 135 -0.46 7.25 4.02
N ILE A 136 -0.64 6.71 2.81
CA ILE A 136 -0.34 5.31 2.50
C ILE A 136 1.14 4.98 2.73
N TYR A 137 2.06 5.90 2.40
CA TYR A 137 3.49 5.72 2.60
C TYR A 137 3.87 5.69 4.09
N PHE A 138 3.41 6.69 4.86
CA PHE A 138 3.80 6.81 6.27
C PHE A 138 3.03 5.88 7.21
N LEU A 139 1.85 5.39 6.80
CA LEU A 139 0.99 4.50 7.58
C LEU A 139 0.84 3.14 6.88
N PRO A 140 1.90 2.30 6.89
CA PRO A 140 1.88 1.04 6.15
C PRO A 140 0.85 0.03 6.69
N SER A 141 0.46 0.12 7.96
CA SER A 141 -0.54 -0.73 8.62
C SER A 141 -1.96 -0.55 8.08
N VAL A 142 -2.27 0.64 7.56
CA VAL A 142 -3.64 1.00 7.11
C VAL A 142 -3.99 0.22 5.85
N GLN A 143 -5.10 -0.53 5.92
CA GLN A 143 -5.66 -1.32 4.82
C GLN A 143 -6.84 -0.61 4.15
N LEU A 144 -7.61 0.16 4.92
CA LEU A 144 -8.77 0.91 4.44
C LEU A 144 -8.57 2.39 4.78
N LEU A 145 -8.47 3.23 3.75
CA LEU A 145 -8.33 4.68 3.88
C LEU A 145 -9.50 5.38 3.18
N ASP A 146 -10.29 6.14 3.93
CA ASP A 146 -11.42 6.93 3.42
C ASP A 146 -12.44 6.09 2.64
N ARG A 147 -12.83 4.95 3.23
CA ARG A 147 -13.77 3.97 2.67
C ARG A 147 -13.26 3.27 1.39
N LYS A 148 -12.00 3.50 1.00
CA LYS A 148 -11.37 2.84 -0.14
C LYS A 148 -10.22 1.95 0.32
N PRO A 149 -10.16 0.68 -0.14
CA PRO A 149 -9.03 -0.18 0.19
C PRO A 149 -7.74 0.41 -0.39
N VAL A 150 -6.64 0.24 0.33
CA VAL A 150 -5.31 0.63 -0.12
C VAL A 150 -4.78 -0.43 -1.07
N THR A 151 -4.63 -0.08 -2.33
CA THR A 151 -4.18 -1.01 -3.37
C THR A 151 -2.65 -1.16 -3.38
N PRO A 152 -2.11 -2.31 -3.81
CA PRO A 152 -0.67 -2.50 -3.97
C PRO A 152 -0.05 -1.46 -4.91
N ARG A 153 -0.74 -1.10 -6.00
CA ARG A 153 -0.29 -0.07 -6.95
C ARG A 153 -0.11 1.29 -6.29
N GLU A 154 -1.01 1.67 -5.38
CA GLU A 154 -0.88 2.92 -4.62
C GLU A 154 0.34 2.85 -3.68
N ARG A 155 0.61 1.69 -3.06
CA ARG A 155 1.80 1.51 -2.20
C ARG A 155 3.10 1.60 -3.00
N GLU A 156 3.16 0.97 -4.17
CA GLU A 156 4.29 1.05 -5.09
C GLU A 156 4.51 2.49 -5.57
N SER A 157 3.43 3.18 -5.96
CA SER A 157 3.47 4.58 -6.38
C SER A 157 3.98 5.48 -5.25
N ALA A 158 3.45 5.30 -4.04
CA ALA A 158 3.88 6.05 -2.87
C ALA A 158 5.35 5.76 -2.52
N LEU A 159 5.78 4.50 -2.58
CA LEU A 159 7.19 4.11 -2.38
C LEU A 159 8.10 4.79 -3.41
N HIS A 160 7.74 4.77 -4.69
CA HIS A 160 8.52 5.40 -5.75
C HIS A 160 8.65 6.92 -5.58
N ILE A 161 7.61 7.58 -5.06
CA ILE A 161 7.61 9.03 -4.82
C ILE A 161 8.47 9.40 -3.60
N TYR A 162 8.32 8.68 -2.48
CA TYR A 162 8.89 9.09 -1.19
C TYR A 162 10.18 8.37 -0.80
N ASP A 163 10.52 7.23 -1.43
CA ASP A 163 11.74 6.46 -1.16
C ASP A 163 12.25 5.77 -2.44
N ARG A 164 12.94 6.54 -3.28
CA ARG A 164 13.46 6.07 -4.57
C ARG A 164 14.48 4.95 -4.42
N GLU A 165 15.33 5.00 -3.40
CA GLU A 165 16.35 3.97 -3.18
C GLU A 165 15.70 2.65 -2.79
N ARG A 166 14.76 2.66 -1.85
CA ARG A 166 14.01 1.46 -1.51
C ARG A 166 13.15 0.96 -2.67
N SER A 167 12.59 1.86 -3.47
CA SER A 167 11.86 1.48 -4.69
C SER A 167 12.77 0.73 -5.68
N ARG A 168 13.99 1.21 -5.92
CA ARG A 168 14.98 0.53 -6.77
C ARG A 168 15.34 -0.84 -6.22
N VAL A 169 15.54 -0.94 -4.91
CA VAL A 169 15.86 -2.22 -4.25
C VAL A 169 14.72 -3.22 -4.45
N VAL A 170 13.48 -2.80 -4.22
CA VAL A 170 12.30 -3.67 -4.42
C VAL A 170 12.18 -4.12 -5.88
N GLN A 171 12.44 -3.23 -6.84
CA GLN A 171 12.44 -3.57 -8.26
C GLN A 171 13.55 -4.57 -8.62
N ALA A 172 14.79 -4.32 -8.21
CA ALA A 172 15.92 -5.23 -8.45
C ALA A 172 15.64 -6.64 -7.87
N LEU A 173 15.10 -6.70 -6.65
CA LEU A 173 14.68 -7.96 -6.02
C LEU A 173 13.57 -8.67 -6.81
N ALA A 174 12.57 -7.93 -7.31
CA ALA A 174 11.50 -8.49 -8.13
C ALA A 174 12.01 -9.12 -9.44
N PHE A 175 13.10 -8.59 -10.01
CA PHE A 175 13.77 -9.16 -11.19
C PHE A 175 14.86 -10.20 -10.86
N GLY A 176 14.99 -10.60 -9.59
CA GLY A 176 15.92 -11.64 -9.16
C GLY A 176 17.38 -11.20 -9.06
N GLU A 177 17.66 -9.89 -9.11
CA GLU A 177 19.00 -9.37 -8.91
C GLU A 177 19.41 -9.48 -7.44
N ARG A 178 20.58 -10.10 -7.20
CA ARG A 178 21.21 -10.08 -5.86
C ARG A 178 21.96 -8.77 -5.70
N LEU A 179 21.37 -7.84 -4.96
CA LEU A 179 22.08 -6.62 -4.56
C LEU A 179 23.28 -6.98 -3.69
N GLY A 180 24.48 -6.84 -4.26
CA GLY A 180 25.70 -6.76 -3.48
C GLY A 180 25.63 -5.59 -2.51
N THR A 181 26.19 -5.79 -1.33
CA THR A 181 26.38 -4.80 -0.24
C THR A 181 26.74 -3.39 -0.71
N PRO A 182 26.40 -2.35 0.08
CA PRO A 182 26.32 -0.97 -0.41
C PRO A 182 27.66 -0.45 -0.92
N LEU A 183 27.58 0.44 -1.91
CA LEU A 183 28.68 1.16 -2.54
C LEU A 183 29.58 1.87 -1.51
N THR A 184 30.52 1.15 -0.91
CA THR A 184 31.74 1.77 -0.42
C THR A 184 32.62 2.04 -1.62
N VAL A 185 32.95 3.32 -1.79
CA VAL A 185 33.94 3.79 -2.75
C VAL A 185 35.25 3.05 -2.48
N SER A 186 35.52 1.99 -3.25
CA SER A 186 36.80 1.31 -3.26
C SER A 186 37.29 1.27 -4.70
N THR A 187 38.20 2.18 -4.98
CA THR A 187 39.14 2.12 -6.08
C THR A 187 39.95 0.84 -5.99
N ALA A 188 39.49 -0.25 -6.60
CA ALA A 188 40.30 -1.46 -6.74
C ALA A 188 39.95 -2.28 -7.98
N ARG A 189 40.83 -2.13 -8.98
CA ARG A 189 41.20 -3.11 -10.02
C ARG A 189 40.09 -3.70 -10.88
N ARG A 190 40.08 -3.21 -12.13
CA ARG A 190 39.63 -3.96 -13.33
C ARG A 190 40.08 -5.42 -13.25
N ARG A 191 39.19 -6.32 -12.84
CA ARG A 191 39.29 -7.73 -13.23
C ARG A 191 38.74 -7.81 -14.64
N ALA A 192 39.57 -8.32 -15.54
CA ALA A 192 39.26 -8.51 -16.95
C ALA A 192 37.92 -9.23 -17.12
N ALA A 193 37.04 -8.60 -17.91
CA ALA A 193 35.81 -9.23 -18.35
C ALA A 193 36.16 -10.50 -19.15
N ARG A 194 35.65 -11.65 -18.70
CA ARG A 194 35.47 -12.79 -19.62
C ARG A 194 34.50 -12.32 -20.71
N PRO A 195 34.77 -12.58 -22.00
CA PRO A 195 33.81 -12.25 -23.04
C PRO A 195 32.54 -13.07 -22.80
N PRO A 196 31.35 -12.53 -23.11
CA PRO A 196 30.14 -13.34 -23.07
C PRO A 196 30.32 -14.48 -24.07
N ALA A 197 30.02 -15.70 -23.64
CA ALA A 197 29.93 -16.84 -24.55
C ALA A 197 28.89 -16.48 -25.62
N ALA A 198 29.35 -16.29 -26.86
CA ALA A 198 28.47 -16.09 -27.99
C ALA A 198 27.62 -17.35 -28.14
N LEU A 199 26.34 -17.27 -27.77
CA LEU A 199 25.35 -18.24 -28.20
C LEU A 199 25.35 -18.22 -29.73
N ALA A 200 25.86 -19.27 -30.34
CA ALA A 200 25.83 -19.45 -31.79
C ALA A 200 24.36 -19.46 -32.23
N ARG A 201 23.97 -18.45 -33.02
CA ARG A 201 22.65 -18.36 -33.63
C ARG A 201 22.48 -19.52 -34.62
N PRO A 202 21.35 -20.26 -34.59
CA PRO A 202 21.00 -21.14 -35.69
C PRO A 202 20.81 -20.30 -36.97
N ALA A 203 21.41 -20.75 -38.08
CA ALA A 203 21.31 -20.07 -39.37
C ALA A 203 19.85 -20.09 -39.85
N GLY A 204 19.26 -18.91 -40.05
CA GLY A 204 17.90 -18.74 -40.60
C GLY A 204 16.91 -17.96 -39.73
N CYS A 205 17.27 -17.61 -38.48
CA CYS A 205 16.40 -16.80 -37.62
C CYS A 205 16.83 -15.32 -37.63
N GLU A 206 16.31 -14.53 -38.56
CA GLU A 206 16.31 -13.08 -38.44
C GLU A 206 15.16 -12.67 -37.52
N PHE A 207 15.47 -12.30 -36.28
CA PHE A 207 14.52 -11.57 -35.45
C PHE A 207 14.41 -10.18 -36.08
N GLY A 208 13.26 -9.88 -36.70
CA GLY A 208 13.06 -8.64 -37.43
C GLY A 208 13.15 -7.45 -36.49
N ASP A 209 14.33 -6.82 -36.43
CA ASP A 209 14.48 -5.47 -35.90
C ASP A 209 13.52 -4.57 -36.70
N HIS A 210 12.56 -3.94 -36.02
CA HIS A 210 11.54 -3.10 -36.64
C HIS A 210 12.10 -1.79 -37.22
N THR A 211 13.42 -1.72 -37.39
CA THR A 211 14.18 -0.56 -37.86
C THR A 211 14.60 -0.67 -39.32
N ASN A 212 14.20 -1.72 -40.04
CA ASN A 212 14.17 -1.70 -41.51
C ASN A 212 13.08 -0.72 -41.95
N LYS A 213 13.42 0.58 -41.92
CA LYS A 213 12.68 1.65 -42.58
C LYS A 213 12.69 1.32 -44.06
N VAL A 214 11.63 0.68 -44.54
CA VAL A 214 11.32 0.68 -45.96
C VAL A 214 11.20 2.16 -46.35
N PRO A 215 11.98 2.66 -47.33
CA PRO A 215 11.94 4.07 -47.71
C PRO A 215 10.63 4.29 -48.48
N PHE A 216 9.57 4.57 -47.75
CA PHE A 216 8.33 5.06 -48.34
C PHE A 216 8.38 6.58 -48.31
N GLU A 217 8.50 7.20 -49.48
CA GLU A 217 8.46 8.67 -49.61
C GLU A 217 7.08 9.24 -49.24
N ASN A 218 6.02 8.44 -49.32
CA ASN A 218 4.65 8.83 -49.02
C ASN A 218 3.97 7.83 -48.04
N PRO A 219 3.41 8.28 -46.90
CA PRO A 219 2.77 7.40 -45.92
C PRO A 219 1.55 6.63 -46.44
N ALA A 220 0.87 7.10 -47.50
CA ALA A 220 -0.29 6.42 -48.06
C ALA A 220 0.07 5.07 -48.74
N ASP A 221 1.25 4.98 -49.35
CA ASP A 221 1.69 3.78 -50.08
C ASP A 221 2.07 2.64 -49.12
N ALA A 222 2.62 2.99 -47.95
CA ALA A 222 2.90 2.05 -46.87
C ALA A 222 1.62 1.41 -46.31
N VAL A 223 0.53 2.18 -46.25
CA VAL A 223 -0.78 1.71 -45.78
C VAL A 223 -1.42 0.78 -46.82
N PHE A 224 -1.33 1.13 -48.11
CA PHE A 224 -1.86 0.29 -49.19
C PHE A 224 -1.14 -1.06 -49.31
N LEU A 225 0.20 -1.07 -49.22
CA LEU A 225 0.98 -2.30 -49.24
C LEU A 225 0.69 -3.20 -48.04
N ARG A 226 0.57 -2.64 -46.82
CA ARG A 226 0.16 -3.41 -45.64
C ARG A 226 -1.25 -3.98 -45.77
N ALA A 227 -2.16 -3.27 -46.42
CA ALA A 227 -3.53 -3.74 -46.64
C ALA A 227 -3.60 -4.87 -47.69
N MET A 228 -2.67 -4.90 -48.65
CA MET A 228 -2.58 -5.94 -49.69
C MET A 228 -1.78 -7.17 -49.26
N THR A 229 -0.83 -7.05 -48.34
CA THR A 229 -0.10 -8.18 -47.78
C THR A 229 -0.98 -8.94 -46.80
N ARG A 230 -1.48 -10.12 -47.20
CA ARG A 230 -2.15 -11.04 -46.28
C ARG A 230 -1.14 -11.48 -45.21
N SER A 231 -1.42 -11.13 -43.95
CA SER A 231 -0.61 -11.50 -42.81
C SER A 231 -0.57 -13.03 -42.68
N ILE A 232 0.59 -13.65 -42.85
CA ILE A 232 0.76 -15.07 -42.52
C ILE A 232 0.67 -15.17 -41.00
N MET A 233 -0.34 -15.87 -40.49
CA MET A 233 -0.44 -16.14 -39.05
C MET A 233 0.36 -17.39 -38.73
N GLU A 234 1.35 -17.25 -37.86
CA GLU A 234 2.22 -18.33 -37.41
C GLU A 234 2.01 -18.57 -35.92
N PHE A 235 1.63 -19.80 -35.56
CA PHE A 235 1.53 -20.22 -34.17
C PHE A 235 2.56 -21.33 -33.92
N SER A 236 3.41 -21.12 -32.93
CA SER A 236 4.32 -22.15 -32.42
C SER A 236 3.82 -22.67 -31.08
N SER A 237 3.87 -23.99 -30.90
CA SER A 237 3.50 -24.68 -29.68
C SER A 237 4.59 -25.68 -29.29
N VAL A 238 4.85 -25.78 -27.99
CA VAL A 238 5.83 -26.69 -27.39
C VAL A 238 5.10 -27.50 -26.32
N ASP A 239 5.33 -28.81 -26.31
CA ASP A 239 4.76 -29.71 -25.29
C ASP A 239 5.58 -29.61 -24.00
N TRP A 240 5.08 -28.81 -23.05
CA TRP A 240 5.76 -28.53 -21.78
C TRP A 240 5.88 -29.75 -20.87
N ASN A 241 5.14 -30.83 -21.12
CA ASN A 241 5.25 -32.06 -20.34
C ASN A 241 6.59 -32.80 -20.59
N LYS A 242 7.25 -32.51 -21.71
CA LYS A 242 8.58 -33.06 -22.04
C LYS A 242 9.73 -32.19 -21.52
N VAL A 243 9.45 -31.00 -21.00
CA VAL A 243 10.46 -30.04 -20.54
C VAL A 243 10.74 -30.27 -19.06
N SER A 244 11.94 -30.75 -18.73
CA SER A 244 12.33 -31.01 -17.34
C SER A 244 12.43 -29.74 -16.49
N THR A 245 11.91 -29.80 -15.28
CA THR A 245 11.93 -28.68 -14.33
C THR A 245 13.34 -28.42 -13.81
N CYS A 246 13.61 -27.20 -13.34
CA CYS A 246 14.93 -26.81 -12.80
C CYS A 246 15.37 -27.68 -11.60
N GLN A 247 14.43 -28.30 -10.89
CA GLN A 247 14.72 -29.16 -9.75
C GLN A 247 15.15 -30.56 -10.21
N GLU A 248 14.49 -31.11 -11.24
CA GLU A 248 14.83 -32.40 -11.85
C GLU A 248 16.19 -32.35 -12.54
N ARG A 249 16.51 -31.26 -13.26
CA ARG A 249 17.82 -31.03 -13.90
C ARG A 249 19.00 -30.99 -12.93
N ARG A 250 18.76 -30.75 -11.64
CA ARG A 250 19.81 -30.73 -10.60
C ARG A 250 20.03 -32.10 -9.97
N LEU A 251 19.03 -32.98 -10.05
CA LEU A 251 19.04 -34.29 -9.39
C LEU A 251 19.48 -35.40 -10.36
N GLU A 252 19.13 -35.29 -11.64
CA GLU A 252 19.48 -36.26 -12.66
C GLU A 252 20.48 -35.67 -13.66
N ASN A 253 21.70 -36.25 -13.74
CA ASN A 253 22.64 -36.02 -14.84
C ASN A 253 22.16 -36.71 -16.13
N LYS A 254 20.91 -36.46 -16.56
CA LYS A 254 20.37 -36.98 -17.83
C LYS A 254 20.63 -35.98 -18.95
N ALA A 255 21.10 -36.48 -20.09
CA ALA A 255 21.26 -35.69 -21.30
C ALA A 255 19.88 -35.21 -21.78
N GLU A 256 19.76 -33.91 -22.08
CA GLU A 256 18.51 -33.29 -22.52
C GLU A 256 18.09 -33.84 -23.89
N GLU A 257 16.87 -34.36 -24.00
CA GLU A 257 16.26 -34.62 -25.31
C GLU A 257 15.84 -33.28 -25.93
N PRO A 258 16.13 -33.04 -27.23
CA PRO A 258 15.78 -31.79 -27.87
C PRO A 258 14.26 -31.62 -27.91
N CYS A 259 13.76 -30.50 -27.38
CA CYS A 259 12.33 -30.20 -27.42
C CYS A 259 11.89 -29.91 -28.86
N GLU A 260 10.95 -30.70 -29.36
CA GLU A 260 10.32 -30.50 -30.66
C GLU A 260 9.29 -29.37 -30.56
N MET A 261 9.50 -28.31 -31.35
CA MET A 261 8.57 -27.19 -31.49
C MET A 261 7.74 -27.39 -32.75
N LEU A 262 6.42 -27.39 -32.60
CA LEU A 262 5.49 -27.48 -33.72
C LEU A 262 5.07 -26.07 -34.13
N THR A 263 5.30 -25.75 -35.40
CA THR A 263 4.94 -24.44 -35.96
C THR A 263 3.93 -24.62 -37.08
N VAL A 264 2.76 -24.03 -36.92
CA VAL A 264 1.68 -24.05 -37.92
C VAL A 264 1.54 -22.67 -38.52
N LYS A 265 1.60 -22.59 -39.86
CA LYS A 265 1.48 -21.35 -40.63
C LYS A 265 0.17 -21.37 -41.42
N PHE A 266 -0.68 -20.37 -41.20
CA PHE A 266 -1.91 -20.16 -41.92
C PHE A 266 -1.71 -19.03 -42.93
N ARG A 267 -2.09 -19.29 -44.18
CA ARG A 267 -2.10 -18.31 -45.29
C ARG A 267 -3.52 -17.86 -45.59
#